data_AF-A0A536A9R1-F1
#
_entry.id   AF-A0A536A9R1-F1
#
_cell.length_a   1.000
_cell.length_b   1.000
_cell.length_c   1.000
_cell.angle_alpha   90.00
_cell.angle_beta   90.00
_cell.angle_gamma   90.00
#
_symmetry.space_group_name_H-M   'P 1'
#
loop_
_entity.id
_entity.type
_entity.pdbx_description
1 polymer ?
#
loop_
_entity_poly.entity_id
_entity_poly.type
_entity_poly.pdbx_seq_one_letter_code
_entity_poly.pdbx_strand_id
1 'polypeptide(L)'
;MPPAPYTTTNDAGGEKIQQYAHRCLEQLEQVFPGISPHYTGTAALSYSTGDPYLRGSYSCWAVGQYTLFGGYERVRQGPIHFAGEHCSIEEQGYMEGAVREGTRAALEVLQDYKLA
;
A
#
# COMPACT_ATOMS: atom_id res chain seq x y z
N MET A 1 -13.17 -12.24 -7.80
CA MET A 1 -11.91 -11.99 -7.07
C MET A 1 -11.08 -13.27 -6.99
N PRO A 2 -9.74 -13.17 -6.87
CA PRO A 2 -8.86 -14.29 -6.53
C PRO A 2 -9.20 -14.87 -5.14
N PRO A 3 -8.74 -16.09 -4.82
CA PRO A 3 -8.99 -16.70 -3.51
C PRO A 3 -8.18 -16.09 -2.36
N ALA A 4 -7.09 -15.37 -2.65
CA ALA A 4 -6.23 -14.72 -1.68
C ALA A 4 -5.65 -13.40 -2.23
N PRO A 5 -5.30 -12.41 -1.37
CA PRO A 5 -4.80 -11.09 -1.76
C PRO A 5 -3.51 -11.11 -2.59
N TYR A 6 -2.70 -12.16 -2.42
CA TYR A 6 -1.42 -12.35 -3.09
C TYR A 6 -1.44 -13.72 -3.75
N THR A 7 -1.45 -13.75 -5.07
CA THR A 7 -1.54 -14.99 -5.84
C THR A 7 -0.75 -14.90 -7.13
N THR A 8 -0.27 -16.05 -7.58
CA THR A 8 0.47 -16.24 -8.83
C THR A 8 -0.27 -17.25 -9.72
N THR A 9 0.19 -17.39 -10.95
CA THR A 9 -0.28 -18.44 -11.88
C THR A 9 -0.06 -19.86 -11.37
N ASN A 10 0.83 -20.06 -10.40
CA ASN A 10 1.16 -21.38 -9.84
C ASN A 10 0.33 -21.74 -8.60
N ASP A 11 -0.39 -20.78 -8.04
CA ASP A 11 -1.19 -20.99 -6.83
C ASP A 11 -2.57 -21.59 -7.15
N ALA A 12 -3.25 -22.09 -6.13
CA ALA A 12 -4.66 -22.43 -6.24
C ALA A 12 -5.46 -21.21 -6.72
N GLY A 13 -6.15 -21.33 -7.87
CA GLY A 13 -6.83 -20.21 -8.53
C GLY A 13 -5.98 -19.47 -9.58
N GLY A 14 -4.78 -19.97 -9.91
CA GLY A 14 -3.88 -19.41 -10.92
C GLY A 14 -4.49 -19.25 -12.32
N GLU A 15 -5.44 -20.10 -12.71
CA GLU A 15 -6.28 -19.96 -13.92
C GLU A 15 -6.89 -18.56 -14.05
N LYS A 16 -7.37 -18.00 -12.93
CA LYS A 16 -7.96 -16.67 -12.91
C LYS A 16 -6.92 -15.57 -13.08
N ILE A 17 -5.71 -15.79 -12.55
CA ILE A 17 -4.57 -14.89 -12.71
C ILE A 17 -4.10 -14.89 -14.16
N GLN A 18 -4.09 -16.05 -14.82
CA GLN A 18 -3.82 -16.15 -16.26
C GLN A 18 -4.87 -15.39 -17.08
N GLN A 19 -6.17 -15.53 -16.75
CA GLN A 19 -7.23 -14.75 -17.41
C GLN A 19 -7.02 -13.24 -17.25
N TYR A 20 -6.64 -12.77 -16.06
CA TYR A 20 -6.32 -11.36 -15.84
C TYR A 20 -5.09 -10.90 -16.63
N ALA A 21 -4.05 -11.75 -16.72
CA ALA A 21 -2.87 -11.47 -17.52
C ALA A 21 -3.22 -11.34 -19.01
N HIS A 22 -4.01 -12.27 -19.57
CA HIS A 22 -4.47 -12.20 -20.96
C HIS A 22 -5.26 -10.92 -21.25
N ARG A 23 -6.17 -10.53 -20.36
CA ARG A 23 -6.92 -9.27 -20.51
C ARG A 23 -6.02 -8.04 -20.44
N CYS A 24 -5.00 -8.07 -19.58
CA CYS A 24 -3.99 -6.99 -19.52
C CYS A 24 -3.20 -6.92 -20.84
N LEU A 25 -2.79 -8.06 -21.39
CA LEU A 25 -2.09 -8.12 -22.68
C LEU A 25 -2.95 -7.58 -23.83
N GLU A 26 -4.23 -7.92 -23.91
CA GLU A 26 -5.17 -7.36 -24.89
C GLU A 26 -5.22 -5.82 -24.84
N GLN A 27 -5.15 -5.25 -23.64
CA GLN A 27 -5.09 -3.79 -23.45
C GLN A 27 -3.72 -3.23 -23.83
N LEU A 28 -2.64 -3.92 -23.46
CA LEU A 28 -1.27 -3.50 -23.78
C LEU A 28 -0.98 -3.54 -25.28
N GLU A 29 -1.58 -4.44 -26.05
CA GLU A 29 -1.46 -4.45 -27.52
C GLU A 29 -1.88 -3.13 -28.17
N GLN A 30 -2.78 -2.37 -27.55
CA GLN A 30 -3.18 -1.05 -28.06
C GLN A 30 -2.08 0.02 -27.89
N VAL A 31 -1.20 -0.16 -26.90
CA VAL A 31 -0.10 0.76 -26.57
C VAL A 31 1.23 0.29 -27.15
N PHE A 32 1.44 -1.03 -27.15
CA PHE A 32 2.66 -1.73 -27.56
C PHE A 32 2.31 -2.93 -28.46
N PRO A 33 2.05 -2.71 -29.76
CA PRO A 33 1.70 -3.80 -30.67
C PRO A 33 2.79 -4.87 -30.77
N GLY A 34 2.40 -6.14 -30.66
CA GLY A 34 3.29 -7.29 -30.69
C GLY A 34 3.89 -7.68 -29.35
N ILE A 35 3.39 -7.15 -28.23
CA ILE A 35 3.90 -7.47 -26.88
C ILE A 35 3.47 -8.86 -26.39
N SER A 36 2.31 -9.38 -26.81
CA SER A 36 1.74 -10.63 -26.30
C SER A 36 2.64 -11.86 -26.44
N PRO A 37 3.34 -12.09 -27.57
CA PRO A 37 4.28 -13.20 -27.70
C PRO A 37 5.45 -13.18 -26.71
N HIS A 38 5.74 -12.04 -26.07
CA HIS A 38 6.80 -11.91 -25.07
C HIS A 38 6.34 -12.29 -23.66
N TYR A 39 5.05 -12.53 -23.45
CA TYR A 39 4.53 -13.02 -22.17
C TYR A 39 5.07 -14.43 -21.87
N THR A 40 5.70 -14.59 -20.71
CA THR A 40 6.35 -15.85 -20.28
C THR A 40 5.39 -16.90 -19.74
N GLY A 41 4.08 -16.62 -19.73
CA GLY A 41 3.06 -17.50 -19.13
C GLY A 41 2.95 -17.38 -17.61
N THR A 42 3.70 -16.47 -16.98
CA THR A 42 3.74 -16.26 -15.53
C THR A 42 3.22 -14.89 -15.16
N ALA A 43 2.35 -14.83 -14.16
CA ALA A 43 1.82 -13.57 -13.64
C ALA A 43 1.62 -13.66 -12.12
N ALA A 44 1.67 -12.49 -11.48
CA ALA A 44 1.34 -12.32 -10.08
C ALA A 44 0.33 -11.17 -9.94
N LEU A 45 -0.62 -11.34 -9.03
CA LEU A 45 -1.58 -10.32 -8.66
C LEU A 45 -1.49 -10.10 -7.16
N SER A 46 -1.23 -8.84 -6.80
CA SER A 46 -1.36 -8.33 -5.44
C SER A 46 -2.53 -7.34 -5.42
N TYR A 47 -3.55 -7.61 -4.61
CA TYR A 47 -4.64 -6.66 -4.39
C TYR A 47 -4.82 -6.40 -2.89
N SER A 48 -4.31 -5.25 -2.46
CA SER A 48 -4.18 -4.90 -1.05
C SER A 48 -5.53 -4.68 -0.34
N THR A 49 -6.59 -4.36 -1.08
CA THR A 49 -7.95 -4.20 -0.53
C THR A 49 -8.54 -5.50 0.01
N GLY A 50 -8.05 -6.66 -0.41
CA GLY A 50 -8.46 -7.97 0.14
C GLY A 50 -7.61 -8.47 1.29
N ASP A 51 -6.50 -7.81 1.60
CA ASP A 51 -5.68 -8.17 2.74
C ASP A 51 -6.36 -7.66 4.02
N PRO A 52 -6.71 -8.53 4.99
CA PRO A 52 -7.38 -8.12 6.22
C PRO A 52 -6.52 -7.20 7.10
N TYR A 53 -5.21 -7.19 6.92
CA TYR A 53 -4.26 -6.37 7.67
C TYR A 53 -3.96 -5.03 6.98
N LEU A 54 -4.20 -4.91 5.68
CA LEU A 54 -3.91 -3.69 4.91
C LEU A 54 -5.19 -2.95 4.51
N ARG A 55 -6.20 -3.67 3.99
CA ARG A 55 -7.55 -3.18 3.63
C ARG A 55 -7.60 -2.01 2.63
N GLY A 56 -6.47 -1.64 2.06
CA GLY A 56 -6.29 -0.45 1.24
C GLY A 56 -4.87 -0.44 0.67
N SER A 57 -4.49 0.61 -0.05
CA SER A 57 -3.11 0.77 -0.53
C SER A 57 -2.43 1.86 0.28
N TYR A 58 -2.18 2.99 -0.35
CA TYR A 58 -1.59 4.17 0.28
C TYR A 58 -2.69 5.02 0.89
N SER A 59 -2.36 5.72 1.98
CA SER A 59 -3.27 6.71 2.54
C SER A 59 -3.44 7.88 1.57
N CYS A 60 -4.67 8.36 1.48
CA CYS A 60 -5.02 9.51 0.67
C CYS A 60 -6.24 10.17 1.29
N TRP A 61 -6.13 11.45 1.61
CA TRP A 61 -7.25 12.22 2.12
C TRP A 61 -8.34 12.38 1.07
N ALA A 62 -9.59 12.19 1.50
CA ALA A 62 -10.75 12.62 0.72
C ALA A 62 -10.83 14.16 0.70
N VAL A 63 -11.64 14.69 -0.23
CA VAL A 63 -11.90 16.13 -0.32
C VAL A 63 -12.33 16.70 1.03
N GLY A 64 -11.60 17.71 1.49
CA GLY A 64 -11.84 18.39 2.77
C GLY A 64 -11.15 17.77 4.00
N GLN A 65 -10.71 16.51 3.94
CA GLN A 65 -10.08 15.87 5.10
C GLN A 65 -8.73 16.49 5.45
N TYR A 66 -7.92 16.81 4.43
CA TYR A 66 -6.63 17.49 4.63
C TYR A 66 -6.78 18.79 5.44
N THR A 67 -7.79 19.61 5.11
CA THR A 67 -8.01 20.90 5.78
C THR A 67 -8.74 20.77 7.11
N LEU A 68 -9.54 19.72 7.29
CA LEU A 68 -10.30 19.51 8.53
C LEU A 68 -9.46 18.87 9.63
N PHE A 69 -8.60 17.91 9.28
CA PHE A 69 -7.86 17.13 10.27
C PHE A 69 -6.52 16.57 9.78
N GLY A 70 -6.03 16.95 8.61
CA GLY A 70 -4.71 16.53 8.14
C GLY A 70 -3.62 16.91 9.15
N GLY A 71 -2.84 15.91 9.57
CA GLY A 71 -1.82 16.04 10.62
C GLY A 71 -2.31 15.72 12.03
N TYR A 72 -3.61 15.52 12.25
CA TYR A 72 -4.10 15.04 13.54
C TYR A 72 -3.77 13.55 13.76
N GLU A 73 -3.55 12.80 12.69
CA GLU A 73 -3.28 11.35 12.70
C GLU A 73 -2.04 10.99 13.54
N ARG A 74 -1.05 11.89 13.62
CA ARG A 74 0.16 11.73 14.43
C ARG A 74 0.02 12.13 15.89
N VAL A 75 -1.10 12.74 16.29
CA VAL A 75 -1.28 13.29 17.64
C VAL A 75 -1.41 12.16 18.66
N ARG A 76 -0.39 12.01 19.51
CA ARG A 76 -0.35 11.00 20.57
C ARG A 76 -1.53 11.12 21.54
N GLN A 77 -1.95 9.99 22.10
CA GLN A 77 -3.03 9.90 23.08
C GLN A 77 -2.50 9.27 24.37
N GLY A 78 -2.16 10.11 25.35
CA GLY A 78 -1.47 9.66 26.57
C GLY A 78 -0.14 8.97 26.23
N PRO A 79 0.09 7.72 26.66
CA PRO A 79 1.31 6.96 26.36
C PRO A 79 1.29 6.25 24.98
N ILE A 80 0.26 6.47 24.16
CA ILE A 80 0.11 5.83 22.85
C ILE A 80 0.61 6.78 21.77
N HIS A 81 1.67 6.36 21.07
CA HIS A 81 2.27 7.09 19.95
C HIS A 81 1.85 6.46 18.63
N PHE A 82 1.43 7.29 17.67
CA PHE A 82 1.04 6.86 16.34
C PHE A 82 2.21 7.04 15.38
N ALA A 83 2.40 6.07 14.49
CA ALA A 83 3.48 6.02 13.51
C ALA A 83 2.95 5.50 12.17
N GLY A 84 3.81 5.54 11.15
CA GLY A 84 3.49 5.07 9.79
C GLY A 84 3.21 6.21 8.82
N GLU A 85 3.14 5.89 7.54
CA GLU A 85 3.05 6.90 6.47
C GLU A 85 1.85 7.83 6.61
N HIS A 86 0.72 7.32 7.11
CA HIS A 86 -0.52 8.08 7.28
C HIS A 86 -0.41 9.21 8.31
N CYS A 87 0.62 9.16 9.17
CA CYS A 87 0.96 10.20 10.14
C CYS A 87 1.78 11.35 9.52
N SER A 88 2.32 11.17 8.30
CA SER A 88 3.09 12.21 7.62
C SER A 88 2.15 13.15 6.86
N ILE A 89 2.39 14.45 7.00
CA ILE A 89 1.68 15.48 6.24
C ILE A 89 2.31 15.65 4.85
N GLU A 90 3.64 15.50 4.76
CA GLU A 90 4.43 15.84 3.58
C GLU A 90 4.65 14.62 2.66
N GLU A 91 4.81 13.43 3.24
CA GLU A 91 5.14 12.20 2.53
C GLU A 91 4.10 11.08 2.77
N GLN A 92 2.82 11.44 2.91
CA GLN A 92 1.73 10.48 3.00
C GLN A 92 1.72 9.56 1.76
N GLY A 93 1.64 8.26 1.98
CA GLY A 93 1.65 7.22 0.97
C GLY A 93 3.04 6.75 0.54
N TYR A 94 4.11 7.33 1.08
CA TYR A 94 5.49 6.99 0.71
C TYR A 94 6.26 6.30 1.84
N MET A 95 7.29 5.54 1.46
CA MET A 95 8.20 4.90 2.40
C MET A 95 8.94 5.93 3.28
N GLU A 96 9.26 7.10 2.73
CA GLU A 96 9.91 8.19 3.46
C GLU A 96 9.04 8.67 4.63
N GLY A 97 7.73 8.84 4.42
CA GLY A 97 6.79 9.19 5.47
C GLY A 97 6.73 8.13 6.57
N ALA A 98 6.74 6.85 6.20
CA ALA A 98 6.78 5.76 7.17
C ALA A 98 8.05 5.78 8.04
N VAL A 99 9.22 6.01 7.43
CA VAL A 99 10.50 6.08 8.14
C VAL A 99 10.58 7.30 9.05
N ARG A 100 10.21 8.49 8.55
CA ARG A 100 10.23 9.75 9.32
C ARG A 100 9.30 9.67 10.53
N GLU A 101 8.06 9.25 10.32
CA GLU A 101 7.06 9.18 11.40
C GLU A 101 7.31 8.03 12.38
N GLY A 102 7.86 6.91 11.90
CA GLY A 102 8.35 5.83 12.78
C GLY A 102 9.49 6.29 13.68
N THR A 103 10.47 7.00 13.12
CA THR A 103 11.59 7.56 13.87
C THR A 103 11.10 8.60 14.89
N ARG A 104 10.20 9.49 14.49
CA ARG A 104 9.59 10.47 15.39
C ARG A 104 8.90 9.78 16.57
N ALA A 105 8.00 8.84 16.31
CA ALA A 105 7.26 8.15 17.35
C ALA A 105 8.19 7.42 18.34
N ALA A 106 9.26 6.79 17.85
CA ALA A 106 10.27 6.17 18.69
C ALA A 106 11.02 7.20 19.58
N LEU A 107 11.39 8.36 19.02
CA LEU A 107 12.02 9.44 19.78
C LEU A 107 11.10 10.01 20.86
N GLU A 108 9.81 10.14 20.60
CA GLU A 108 8.83 10.57 21.61
C GLU A 108 8.76 9.57 22.78
N VAL A 109 8.77 8.27 22.49
CA VAL A 109 8.83 7.23 23.53
C VAL A 109 10.11 7.37 24.34
N LEU A 110 11.27 7.49 23.69
CA LEU A 110 12.55 7.65 24.39
C LEU A 110 12.56 8.90 25.27
N GLN A 111 11.97 10.00 24.81
CA GLN A 111 11.85 11.24 25.56
C GLN A 111 10.98 11.07 26.82
N ASP A 112 9.84 10.37 26.72
CA ASP A 112 8.96 10.10 27.86
C ASP A 112 9.68 9.29 28.95
N TYR A 113 10.63 8.42 28.57
CA TYR A 113 11.48 7.65 29.50
C TYR A 113 12.82 8.30 29.83
N LYS A 114 13.10 9.52 29.34
CA LYS A 114 14.37 10.25 29.55
C LYS A 114 15.61 9.48 29.08
N LEU A 115 15.47 8.76 27.97
CA LEU A 115 16.53 7.98 27.32
C LEU A 115 17.07 8.64 26.03
N ALA A 116 16.56 9.83 25.69
CA ALA A 116 16.96 10.65 24.55
C ALA A 116 17.74 11.90 25.02
#